data_AF-A0A9D6CDC1-F1
#
_entry.id   AF-A0A9D6CDC1-F1
#
_cell.length_a   1.000
_cell.length_b   1.000
_cell.length_c   1.000
_cell.angle_alpha   90.00
_cell.angle_beta   90.00
_cell.angle_gamma   90.00
#
_symmetry.space_group_name_H-M   'P 1'
#
loop_
_entity.id
_entity.type
_entity.pdbx_description
1 polymer ?
#
loop_
_entity_poly.entity_id
_entity_poly.type
_entity_poly.pdbx_seq_one_letter_code
_entity_poly.pdbx_strand_id
1 'polypeptide(L)'
;MPTLNWIGKEGETLDRHDRWLSMMYPRLVLLKQFLREDGAIFVSIDDNEVATLRLLMDEIFGASNYIASNVWQKRYSRENRGAIGDVHEYLVVYAKNPVLFQGVRNRVPIDEKQAAVYKNPNNDPNGRWRGIPMTAQGFRPNQMYEIETPTGKKLKPPEGRCWSTIESEFLKLKAEGRIYFGKNGDSQPNVIRYLSEVEGFVPWTWWPHEEVGHTDEARKEVQSLFGTQTAFDTPKPTRLIQRVIQIATKPGELILDSFAGSGTTGHAVLKQNAEDGGNRRFILVEMDGTIARTVTAERVKRVASGYTNARGNAVEGLGGGFQFCRLSAEPLFDADGQIRSDVTFAQLAEFVWFAETGTARPLPGPLPEGEGEILSPLLGVFEGRAIYLLYNGILKDKSVAGGNVLTGPVFEVLPKFAGPKVIYAAANRMGARAAREGIVFKQTPYALEV
;
A
#
# COMPACT_ATOMS: atom_id res chain seq x y z
N MET A 1 -11.06 -36.46 -7.73
CA MET A 1 -10.25 -36.09 -6.56
C MET A 1 -11.15 -36.15 -5.33
N PRO A 2 -10.71 -36.71 -4.19
CA PRO A 2 -11.57 -36.87 -3.04
C PRO A 2 -11.80 -35.53 -2.35
N THR A 3 -13.06 -35.24 -2.06
CA THR A 3 -13.57 -34.10 -1.28
C THR A 3 -13.03 -34.16 0.15
N LEU A 4 -12.20 -33.20 0.56
CA LEU A 4 -11.84 -32.98 1.96
C LEU A 4 -13.01 -32.32 2.70
N ASN A 5 -13.87 -33.13 3.32
CA ASN A 5 -14.80 -32.68 4.35
C ASN A 5 -14.10 -32.74 5.72
N TRP A 6 -13.48 -31.63 6.16
CA TRP A 6 -12.88 -31.52 7.50
C TRP A 6 -13.34 -30.30 8.31
N ILE A 7 -14.54 -29.75 8.04
CA ILE A 7 -15.09 -28.68 8.88
C ILE A 7 -16.53 -29.05 9.24
N GLY A 8 -16.70 -29.50 10.49
CA GLY A 8 -18.01 -29.76 11.08
C GLY A 8 -18.84 -28.48 11.19
N LYS A 9 -20.17 -28.63 11.16
CA LYS A 9 -21.11 -27.57 11.50
C LYS A 9 -21.07 -27.29 13.00
N GLU A 10 -20.46 -26.19 13.41
CA GLU A 10 -20.66 -25.49 14.70
C GLU A 10 -19.99 -24.11 14.61
N GLY A 11 -20.61 -23.08 15.19
CA GLY A 11 -20.35 -21.65 14.96
C GLY A 11 -18.89 -21.24 14.72
N GLU A 12 -18.69 -20.38 13.72
CA GLU A 12 -17.39 -19.86 13.29
C GLU A 12 -16.71 -19.04 14.40
N THR A 13 -16.00 -19.71 15.30
CA THR A 13 -15.04 -19.07 16.20
C THR A 13 -13.63 -19.40 15.74
N LEU A 14 -12.79 -18.37 15.63
CA LEU A 14 -11.34 -18.44 15.34
C LEU A 14 -10.54 -18.70 16.64
N ASP A 15 -11.15 -19.37 17.62
CA ASP A 15 -10.63 -19.59 18.96
C ASP A 15 -9.57 -20.70 19.04
N ARG A 16 -9.40 -21.46 17.96
CA ARG A 16 -8.40 -22.52 17.85
C ARG A 16 -7.34 -22.22 16.80
N HIS A 17 -6.08 -22.48 17.16
CA HIS A 17 -4.90 -22.29 16.31
C HIS A 17 -5.02 -22.98 14.94
N ASP A 18 -5.55 -24.20 14.88
CA ASP A 18 -5.68 -24.97 13.63
C ASP A 18 -6.72 -24.37 12.67
N ARG A 19 -7.80 -23.78 13.19
CA ARG A 19 -8.80 -23.07 12.39
C ARG A 19 -8.22 -21.77 11.83
N TRP A 20 -7.53 -21.00 12.67
CA TRP A 20 -6.86 -19.76 12.24
C TRP A 20 -5.79 -20.04 11.17
N LEU A 21 -4.97 -21.07 11.37
CA LEU A 21 -3.98 -21.54 10.40
C LEU A 21 -4.62 -21.94 9.06
N SER A 22 -5.71 -22.71 9.11
CA SER A 22 -6.42 -23.14 7.90
C SER A 22 -7.00 -21.97 7.10
N MET A 23 -7.41 -20.90 7.80
CA MET A 23 -7.83 -19.65 7.17
C MET A 23 -6.64 -18.89 6.55
N MET A 24 -5.52 -18.78 7.28
CA MET A 24 -4.38 -17.95 6.87
C MET A 24 -3.51 -18.58 5.78
N TYR A 25 -3.32 -19.90 5.80
CA TYR A 25 -2.45 -20.61 4.86
C TYR A 25 -2.73 -20.27 3.38
N PRO A 26 -3.95 -20.49 2.83
CA PRO A 26 -4.19 -20.24 1.41
C PRO A 26 -4.06 -18.76 1.03
N ARG A 27 -4.38 -17.85 1.97
CA ARG A 27 -4.26 -16.40 1.75
C ARG A 27 -2.80 -15.98 1.64
N LEU A 28 -1.95 -16.44 2.56
CA LEU A 28 -0.51 -16.13 2.55
C LEU A 28 0.20 -16.74 1.33
N VAL A 29 -0.20 -17.94 0.90
CA VAL A 29 0.30 -18.54 -0.35
C VAL A 29 -0.01 -17.64 -1.54
N LEU A 30 -1.24 -17.14 -1.65
CA LEU A 30 -1.64 -16.24 -2.74
C LEU A 30 -0.91 -14.89 -2.65
N LEU A 31 -0.83 -14.28 -1.47
CA LEU A 31 -0.13 -13.01 -1.26
C LEU A 31 1.35 -13.09 -1.64
N LYS A 32 2.02 -14.22 -1.38
CA LYS A 32 3.40 -14.46 -1.84
C LYS A 32 3.51 -14.40 -3.37
N GLN A 33 2.51 -14.90 -4.11
CA GLN A 33 2.52 -14.87 -5.58
C GLN A 33 2.40 -13.44 -6.12
N PHE A 34 1.69 -12.56 -5.42
CA PHE A 34 1.54 -11.15 -5.82
C PHE A 34 2.76 -10.28 -5.50
N LEU A 35 3.69 -10.72 -4.65
CA LEU A 35 4.90 -9.96 -4.36
C LEU A 35 5.88 -9.95 -5.55
N ARG A 36 6.41 -8.77 -5.84
CA ARG A 36 7.61 -8.58 -6.67
C ARG A 36 8.82 -9.25 -5.99
N GLU A 37 9.87 -9.57 -6.75
CA GLU A 37 11.07 -10.25 -6.21
C GLU A 37 11.76 -9.50 -5.06
N ASP A 38 11.73 -8.18 -5.06
CA ASP A 38 12.25 -7.30 -4.00
C ASP A 38 11.13 -6.83 -3.03
N GLY A 39 9.91 -7.35 -3.17
CA GLY A 39 8.76 -6.99 -2.35
C GLY A 39 8.78 -7.65 -0.98
N ALA A 40 8.07 -7.03 -0.03
CA ALA A 40 7.94 -7.52 1.33
C ALA A 40 6.49 -7.50 1.83
N ILE A 41 6.20 -8.40 2.76
CA ILE A 41 4.93 -8.49 3.48
C ILE A 41 5.17 -8.18 4.97
N PHE A 42 4.26 -7.41 5.55
CA PHE A 42 4.24 -7.04 6.97
C PHE A 42 2.92 -7.52 7.55
N VAL A 43 2.97 -8.36 8.59
CA VAL A 43 1.77 -8.93 9.23
C VAL A 43 1.74 -8.50 10.69
N SER A 44 0.73 -7.69 11.05
CA SER A 44 0.48 -7.33 12.45
C SER A 44 -0.12 -8.53 13.18
N ILE A 45 0.42 -8.87 14.36
CA ILE A 45 -0.04 -10.01 15.15
C ILE A 45 0.26 -9.76 16.64
N ASP A 46 -0.57 -10.31 17.52
CA ASP A 46 -0.33 -10.29 18.97
C ASP A 46 0.34 -11.60 19.44
N ASP A 47 0.52 -11.75 20.74
CA ASP A 47 1.13 -12.94 21.35
C ASP A 47 0.35 -14.24 21.12
N ASN A 48 -0.94 -14.19 20.80
CA ASN A 48 -1.77 -15.39 20.71
C ASN A 48 -1.35 -16.29 19.54
N GLU A 49 -0.94 -15.69 18.42
CA GLU A 49 -0.63 -16.41 17.17
C GLU A 49 0.74 -16.07 16.57
N VAL A 50 1.55 -15.22 17.20
CA VAL A 50 2.86 -14.84 16.63
C VAL A 50 3.77 -16.04 16.36
N ALA A 51 3.78 -17.03 17.26
CA ALA A 51 4.58 -18.24 17.09
C ALA A 51 4.05 -19.12 15.95
N THR A 52 2.73 -19.31 15.89
CA THR A 52 2.07 -20.11 14.87
C THR A 52 2.19 -19.47 13.49
N LEU A 53 1.96 -18.15 13.39
CA LEU A 53 2.19 -17.35 12.19
C LEU A 53 3.65 -17.48 11.72
N ARG A 54 4.61 -17.50 12.65
CA ARG A 54 6.02 -17.62 12.32
C ARG A 54 6.30 -18.94 11.61
N LEU A 55 5.90 -20.06 12.20
CA LEU A 55 6.09 -21.36 11.54
C LEU A 55 5.36 -21.44 10.19
N LEU A 56 4.14 -20.92 10.10
CA LEU A 56 3.36 -20.88 8.86
C LEU A 56 4.06 -20.09 7.75
N MET A 57 4.58 -18.91 8.08
CA MET A 57 5.28 -18.07 7.11
C MET A 57 6.65 -18.66 6.74
N ASP A 58 7.31 -19.46 7.60
CA ASP A 58 8.59 -20.12 7.28
C ASP A 58 8.37 -21.21 6.24
N GLU A 59 7.28 -21.96 6.35
CA GLU A 59 6.84 -22.92 5.34
C GLU A 59 6.52 -22.23 4.00
N ILE A 60 5.73 -21.15 4.04
CA ILE A 60 5.24 -20.50 2.81
C ILE A 60 6.33 -19.68 2.12
N PHE A 61 7.06 -18.85 2.86
CA PHE A 61 8.04 -17.92 2.28
C PHE A 61 9.47 -18.48 2.29
N GLY A 62 9.77 -19.47 3.12
CA GLY A 62 11.11 -19.96 3.39
C GLY A 62 11.74 -19.27 4.60
N ALA A 63 12.31 -20.04 5.55
CA ALA A 63 12.88 -19.47 6.78
C ALA A 63 14.03 -18.46 6.52
N SER A 64 14.81 -18.65 5.44
CA SER A 64 15.86 -17.71 5.02
C SER A 64 15.33 -16.35 4.57
N ASN A 65 14.02 -16.25 4.28
CA ASN A 65 13.36 -15.05 3.82
C ASN A 65 12.80 -14.17 4.94
N TYR A 66 13.04 -14.57 6.20
CA TYR A 66 12.80 -13.77 7.38
C TYR A 66 13.59 -12.48 7.34
N ILE A 67 12.93 -11.36 7.68
CA ILE A 67 13.61 -10.08 7.86
C ILE A 67 13.68 -9.71 9.33
N ALA A 68 12.52 -9.60 9.99
CA ALA A 68 12.44 -9.13 11.37
C ALA A 68 11.04 -9.39 11.97
N SER A 69 10.98 -9.35 13.29
CA SER A 69 9.76 -9.20 14.07
C SER A 69 9.83 -7.84 14.78
N ASN A 70 9.24 -6.82 14.19
CA ASN A 70 9.20 -5.49 14.78
C ASN A 70 8.21 -5.50 15.95
N VAL A 71 8.58 -4.92 17.07
CA VAL A 71 7.76 -4.80 18.27
C VAL A 71 7.23 -3.37 18.34
N TRP A 72 5.92 -3.23 18.20
CA TRP A 72 5.22 -1.94 18.27
C TRP A 72 4.65 -1.73 19.66
N GLN A 73 5.00 -0.61 20.29
CA GLN A 73 4.42 -0.19 21.55
C GLN A 73 2.98 0.33 21.33
N LYS A 74 1.98 -0.53 21.54
CA LYS A 74 0.56 -0.22 21.28
C LYS A 74 -0.12 0.60 22.39
N ARG A 75 0.51 0.72 23.56
CA ARG A 75 0.04 1.50 24.73
C ARG A 75 1.17 2.31 25.35
N TYR A 76 0.83 3.50 25.84
CA TYR A 76 1.77 4.35 26.59
C TYR A 76 1.62 4.22 28.11
N SER A 77 0.40 3.92 28.58
CA SER A 77 0.11 3.71 29.99
C SER A 77 0.29 2.25 30.39
N ARG A 78 0.76 2.02 31.63
CA ARG A 78 0.93 0.68 32.20
C ARG A 78 -0.43 0.08 32.54
N GLU A 79 -0.62 -1.18 32.18
CA GLU A 79 -1.75 -2.00 32.63
C GLU A 79 -1.33 -2.80 33.87
N ASN A 80 -2.00 -2.58 35.00
CA ASN A 80 -1.61 -3.14 36.29
C ASN A 80 -2.50 -4.30 36.77
N ARG A 81 -3.50 -4.71 35.98
CA ARG A 81 -4.41 -5.81 36.33
C ARG A 81 -3.86 -7.20 35.99
N GLY A 82 -2.94 -7.30 35.03
CA GLY A 82 -2.35 -8.55 34.58
C GLY A 82 -1.09 -8.94 35.38
N ALA A 83 -0.65 -10.18 35.24
CA ALA A 83 0.63 -10.64 35.79
C ALA A 83 1.83 -9.87 35.20
N ILE A 84 1.73 -9.53 33.90
CA ILE A 84 2.64 -8.65 33.17
C ILE A 84 1.77 -7.72 32.32
N GLY A 85 2.09 -6.43 32.30
CA GLY A 85 1.34 -5.43 31.53
C GLY A 85 1.60 -5.58 30.03
N ASP A 86 0.56 -5.98 29.28
CA ASP A 86 0.59 -6.03 27.82
C ASP A 86 0.69 -4.60 27.23
N VAL A 87 1.79 -4.32 26.55
CA VAL A 87 2.12 -2.99 26.02
C VAL A 87 2.49 -3.02 24.54
N HIS A 88 2.63 -4.21 23.93
CA HIS A 88 3.13 -4.34 22.57
C HIS A 88 2.35 -5.33 21.71
N GLU A 89 2.59 -5.23 20.41
CA GLU A 89 2.19 -6.16 19.37
C GLU A 89 3.37 -6.31 18.40
N TYR A 90 3.32 -7.30 17.52
CA TYR A 90 4.36 -7.58 16.56
C TYR A 90 3.95 -7.19 15.14
N LEU A 91 4.91 -6.78 14.33
CA LEU A 91 4.83 -6.79 12.88
C LEU A 91 5.90 -7.74 12.34
N VAL A 92 5.47 -8.91 11.90
CA VAL A 92 6.35 -9.94 11.32
C VAL A 92 6.60 -9.60 9.85
N VAL A 93 7.87 -9.59 9.45
CA VAL A 93 8.30 -9.13 8.13
C VAL A 93 9.01 -10.24 7.36
N TYR A 94 8.51 -10.50 6.15
CA TYR A 94 9.13 -11.39 5.17
C TYR A 94 9.36 -10.63 3.87
N ALA A 95 10.47 -10.91 3.21
CA ALA A 95 10.70 -10.46 1.84
C ALA A 95 10.63 -11.66 0.90
N LYS A 96 10.26 -11.43 -0.37
CA LYS A 96 10.39 -12.48 -1.39
C LYS A 96 11.86 -12.82 -1.65
N ASN A 97 12.72 -11.81 -1.62
CA ASN A 97 14.18 -11.93 -1.60
C ASN A 97 14.79 -10.91 -0.62
N PRO A 98 15.37 -11.34 0.51
CA PRO A 98 15.94 -10.44 1.52
C PRO A 98 17.05 -9.52 1.02
N VAL A 99 17.91 -10.01 0.12
CA VAL A 99 19.05 -9.24 -0.41
C VAL A 99 18.53 -8.11 -1.30
N LEU A 100 17.58 -8.41 -2.18
CA LEU A 100 16.95 -7.39 -3.03
C LEU A 100 16.16 -6.39 -2.19
N PHE A 101 15.35 -6.85 -1.23
CA PHE A 101 14.61 -5.98 -0.32
C PHE A 101 15.55 -5.05 0.45
N GLN A 102 16.67 -5.55 0.98
CA GLN A 102 17.67 -4.72 1.66
C GLN A 102 18.22 -3.60 0.76
N GLY A 103 18.41 -3.88 -0.54
CA GLY A 103 18.90 -2.93 -1.52
C GLY A 103 17.88 -1.85 -1.90
N VAL A 104 16.58 -2.15 -1.81
CA VAL A 104 15.52 -1.20 -2.21
C VAL A 104 14.79 -0.52 -1.06
N ARG A 105 14.80 -1.09 0.15
CA ARG A 105 14.14 -0.49 1.32
C ARG A 105 14.71 0.89 1.64
N ASN A 106 13.85 1.79 2.09
CA ASN A 106 14.29 3.10 2.50
C ASN A 106 14.87 3.07 3.92
N ARG A 107 15.64 4.12 4.24
CA ARG A 107 16.01 4.47 5.60
C ARG A 107 14.88 5.26 6.24
N VAL A 108 14.74 5.16 7.56
CA VAL A 108 13.80 6.00 8.31
C VAL A 108 14.41 7.40 8.45
N PRO A 109 13.67 8.48 8.12
CA PRO A 109 14.14 9.85 8.28
C PRO A 109 14.51 10.17 9.73
N ILE A 110 15.39 11.14 9.89
CA ILE A 110 15.78 11.66 11.20
C ILE A 110 14.65 12.53 11.76
N ASP A 111 14.24 12.27 12.99
CA ASP A 111 13.30 13.14 13.69
C ASP A 111 14.00 14.36 14.32
N GLU A 112 13.24 15.38 14.70
CA GLU A 112 13.82 16.61 15.23
C GLU A 112 14.54 16.41 16.58
N LYS A 113 14.14 15.41 17.37
CA LYS A 113 14.82 15.07 18.64
C LYS A 113 16.24 14.57 18.35
N GLN A 114 16.40 13.75 17.32
CA GLN A 114 17.69 13.25 16.85
C GLN A 114 18.48 14.34 16.12
N ALA A 115 17.80 15.18 15.32
CA ALA A 115 18.41 16.30 14.60
C ALA A 115 18.98 17.36 15.55
N ALA A 116 18.46 17.48 16.78
CA ALA A 116 18.90 18.47 17.77
C ALA A 116 20.40 18.39 18.15
N VAL A 117 21.06 17.25 17.89
CA VAL A 117 22.52 17.10 18.08
C VAL A 117 23.30 17.90 17.01
N TYR A 118 22.71 18.13 15.84
CA TYR A 118 23.27 18.96 14.78
C TYR A 118 22.91 20.43 15.06
N LYS A 119 23.92 21.28 15.16
CA LYS A 119 23.79 22.70 15.51
C LYS A 119 24.43 23.56 14.42
N ASN A 120 24.10 24.85 14.38
CA ASN A 120 24.79 25.80 13.51
C ASN A 120 25.40 26.97 14.32
N PRO A 121 26.40 26.72 15.19
CA PRO A 121 26.92 27.73 16.10
C PRO A 121 27.74 28.82 15.41
N ASN A 122 28.19 28.58 14.18
CA ASN A 122 29.06 29.46 13.39
C ASN A 122 28.35 30.06 12.17
N ASN A 123 27.02 29.93 12.08
CA ASN A 123 26.22 30.41 10.94
C ASN A 123 26.73 29.91 9.57
N ASP A 124 27.12 28.64 9.52
CA ASP A 124 27.53 27.95 8.31
C ASP A 124 26.40 27.98 7.26
N PRO A 125 26.67 28.38 6.00
CA PRO A 125 25.66 28.47 4.96
C PRO A 125 25.04 27.12 4.58
N ASN A 126 25.71 26.00 4.88
CA ASN A 126 25.21 24.65 4.63
C ASN A 126 24.29 24.13 5.76
N GLY A 127 24.06 24.95 6.80
CA GLY A 127 23.07 24.69 7.85
C GLY A 127 23.59 23.91 9.05
N ARG A 128 22.72 23.12 9.68
CA ARG A 128 23.03 22.38 10.91
C ARG A 128 24.07 21.29 10.66
N TRP A 129 25.08 21.20 11.53
CA TRP A 129 26.13 20.19 11.45
C TRP A 129 26.55 19.69 12.84
N ARG A 130 27.29 18.59 12.86
CA ARG A 130 28.00 18.12 14.05
C ARG A 130 29.45 17.81 13.73
N GLY A 131 30.33 17.97 14.72
CA GLY A 131 31.70 17.52 14.63
C GLY A 131 31.78 16.00 14.81
N ILE A 132 32.49 15.33 13.91
CA ILE A 132 32.93 13.95 14.07
C ILE A 132 34.42 13.98 14.43
N PRO A 133 34.84 13.42 15.59
CA PRO A 133 36.24 13.34 15.96
C PRO A 133 37.08 12.75 14.82
N MET A 134 38.09 13.50 14.37
CA MET A 134 38.95 13.07 13.27
C MET A 134 40.02 12.07 13.72
N THR A 135 39.68 11.16 14.64
CA THR A 135 40.61 10.13 15.14
C THR A 135 40.01 8.75 15.10
N ALA A 136 40.84 7.78 14.74
CA ALA A 136 40.51 6.36 14.78
C ALA A 136 41.41 5.63 15.79
N GLN A 137 40.96 4.50 16.31
CA GLN A 137 41.78 3.65 17.17
C GLN A 137 42.89 2.98 16.35
N GLY A 138 44.08 2.89 16.93
CA GLY A 138 45.22 2.20 16.33
C GLY A 138 46.28 3.14 15.77
N PHE A 139 47.22 2.57 15.01
CA PHE A 139 48.38 3.26 14.45
C PHE A 139 48.53 2.93 12.97
N ARG A 140 48.63 3.96 12.13
CA ARG A 140 48.88 3.85 10.70
C ARG A 140 49.86 4.96 10.30
N PRO A 141 51.07 4.64 9.80
CA PRO A 141 52.12 5.63 9.57
C PRO A 141 51.68 6.85 8.73
N ASN A 142 50.90 6.63 7.68
CA ASN A 142 50.37 7.67 6.80
C ASN A 142 49.25 8.54 7.42
N GLN A 143 48.85 8.27 8.66
CA GLN A 143 47.85 9.03 9.43
C GLN A 143 48.43 9.64 10.72
N MET A 144 49.77 9.67 10.83
CA MET A 144 50.51 10.20 11.98
C MET A 144 51.24 11.52 11.62
N TYR A 145 50.59 12.37 10.83
CA TYR A 145 51.11 13.69 10.46
C TYR A 145 50.72 14.76 11.49
N GLU A 146 51.42 15.90 11.46
CA GLU A 146 51.15 17.02 12.34
C GLU A 146 50.11 17.95 11.73
N ILE A 147 49.18 18.44 12.55
CA ILE A 147 48.15 19.40 12.11
C ILE A 147 48.39 20.72 12.82
N GLU A 148 48.55 21.78 12.04
CA GLU A 148 48.56 23.15 12.57
C GLU A 148 47.14 23.71 12.63
N THR A 149 46.73 24.14 13.83
CA THR A 149 45.45 24.81 14.09
C THR A 149 45.47 26.26 13.59
N PRO A 150 44.31 26.91 13.44
CA PRO A 150 44.23 28.35 13.15
C PRO A 150 45.03 29.27 14.09
N THR A 151 45.27 28.84 15.33
CA THR A 151 46.08 29.56 16.34
C THR A 151 47.58 29.30 16.21
N GLY A 152 48.02 28.45 15.26
CA GLY A 152 49.42 28.05 15.07
C GLY A 152 49.88 26.89 15.96
N LYS A 153 48.98 26.29 16.76
CA LYS A 153 49.30 25.14 17.61
C LYS A 153 49.43 23.89 16.76
N LYS A 154 50.48 23.13 17.01
CA LYS A 154 50.77 21.86 16.35
C LYS A 154 50.20 20.70 17.16
N LEU A 155 49.35 19.90 16.52
CA LEU A 155 48.65 18.77 17.11
C LEU A 155 49.11 17.46 16.47
N LYS A 156 49.29 16.44 17.31
CA LYS A 156 49.47 15.05 16.91
C LYS A 156 48.27 14.22 17.37
N PRO A 157 48.02 13.04 16.78
CA PRO A 157 47.00 12.14 17.29
C PRO A 157 47.26 11.80 18.77
N PRO A 158 46.21 11.63 19.59
CA PRO A 158 46.35 11.15 20.96
C PRO A 158 47.01 9.77 21.00
N GLU A 159 47.63 9.44 22.13
CA GLU A 159 48.22 8.12 22.34
C GLU A 159 47.19 6.99 22.08
N GLY A 160 47.63 5.94 21.38
CA GLY A 160 46.77 4.81 20.98
C GLY A 160 45.80 5.10 19.83
N ARG A 161 45.84 6.28 19.21
CA ARG A 161 45.00 6.68 18.08
C ARG A 161 45.84 7.23 16.92
N CYS A 162 45.26 7.25 15.73
CA CYS A 162 45.77 7.95 14.56
C CYS A 162 44.69 8.90 14.02
N TRP A 163 45.03 9.81 13.10
CA TRP A 163 44.00 10.57 12.40
C TRP A 163 43.10 9.62 11.59
N SER A 164 41.83 9.96 11.43
CA SER A 164 40.89 9.15 10.63
C SER A 164 41.10 9.31 9.12
N THR A 165 41.85 10.32 8.69
CA THR A 165 42.15 10.66 7.30
C THR A 165 43.66 10.66 7.06
N ILE A 166 44.07 10.55 5.80
CA ILE A 166 45.46 10.82 5.38
C ILE A 166 45.65 12.32 5.15
N GLU A 167 46.89 12.80 5.13
CA GLU A 167 47.19 14.24 5.05
C GLU A 167 46.56 14.93 3.84
N SER A 168 46.61 14.30 2.66
CA SER A 168 46.00 14.85 1.44
C SER A 168 44.49 15.04 1.56
N GLU A 169 43.79 14.09 2.20
CA GLU A 169 42.34 14.17 2.43
C GLU A 169 42.01 15.21 3.50
N PHE A 170 42.83 15.32 4.54
CA PHE A 170 42.69 16.39 5.52
C PHE A 170 42.85 17.78 4.90
N LEU A 171 43.85 17.99 4.04
CA LEU A 171 44.06 19.25 3.34
C LEU A 171 42.90 19.58 2.41
N LYS A 172 42.34 18.59 1.72
CA LYS A 172 41.13 18.74 0.91
C LYS A 172 39.93 19.18 1.76
N LEU A 173 39.62 18.45 2.83
CA LEU A 173 38.54 18.80 3.76
C LEU A 173 38.75 20.19 4.39
N LYS A 174 39.99 20.55 4.71
CA LYS A 174 40.33 21.88 5.24
C LYS A 174 40.05 22.97 4.21
N ALA A 175 40.42 22.76 2.94
CA ALA A 175 40.16 23.69 1.85
C ALA A 175 38.65 23.85 1.55
N GLU A 176 37.88 22.78 1.72
CA GLU A 176 36.41 22.79 1.60
C GLU A 176 35.70 23.37 2.84
N GLY A 177 36.43 23.82 3.86
CA GLY A 177 35.85 24.35 5.11
C GLY A 177 35.21 23.27 6.00
N ARG A 178 35.52 21.99 5.77
CA ARG A 178 34.93 20.83 6.46
C ARG A 178 35.63 20.46 7.77
N ILE A 179 36.61 21.25 8.22
CA ILE A 179 37.35 20.98 9.46
C ILE A 179 37.03 22.04 10.51
N TYR A 180 36.62 21.59 11.68
CA TYR A 180 36.31 22.45 12.83
C TYR A 180 37.30 22.24 13.97
N PHE A 181 37.95 23.31 14.42
CA PHE A 181 38.96 23.33 15.49
C PHE A 181 38.42 23.82 16.84
N GLY A 182 37.11 23.66 17.09
CA GLY A 182 36.46 24.19 18.28
C GLY A 182 36.26 25.71 18.22
N LYS A 183 35.54 26.25 19.22
CA LYS A 183 35.13 27.67 19.25
C LYS A 183 36.31 28.64 19.20
N ASN A 184 37.43 28.25 19.80
CA ASN A 184 38.64 29.09 19.90
C ASN A 184 39.67 28.78 18.80
N GLY A 185 39.37 27.84 17.89
CA GLY A 185 40.32 27.46 16.84
C GLY A 185 41.58 26.74 17.31
N ASP A 186 41.59 26.17 18.53
CA ASP A 186 42.77 25.54 19.16
C ASP A 186 42.53 24.07 19.61
N SER A 187 41.34 23.55 19.35
CA SER A 187 40.96 22.19 19.73
C SER A 187 41.38 21.17 18.68
N GLN A 188 41.33 19.89 19.06
CA GLN A 188 41.50 18.79 18.13
C GLN A 188 40.53 18.89 16.94
N PRO A 189 40.97 18.62 15.70
CA PRO A 189 40.10 18.74 14.53
C PRO A 189 38.95 17.73 14.57
N ASN A 190 37.76 18.24 14.26
CA ASN A 190 36.59 17.45 13.92
C ASN A 190 36.25 17.63 12.44
N VAL A 191 35.78 16.58 11.78
CA VAL A 191 35.17 16.69 10.46
C VAL A 191 33.72 17.14 10.62
N ILE A 192 33.33 18.17 9.89
CA ILE A 192 31.96 18.66 9.81
C ILE A 192 31.14 17.67 9.00
N ARG A 193 30.08 17.16 9.62
CA ARG A 193 29.03 16.38 8.96
C ARG A 193 27.72 17.15 9.03
N TYR A 194 27.20 17.55 7.88
CA TYR A 194 25.94 18.30 7.81
C TYR A 194 24.75 17.39 8.04
N LEU A 195 23.68 17.93 8.62
CA LEU A 195 22.41 17.23 8.81
C LEU A 195 21.80 16.83 7.45
N SER A 196 21.95 17.69 6.44
CA SER A 196 21.51 17.45 5.06
C SER A 196 22.19 16.25 4.40
N GLU A 197 23.35 15.81 4.90
CA GLU A 197 24.09 14.66 4.39
C GLU A 197 23.68 13.34 5.08
N VAL A 198 22.71 13.38 5.99
CA VAL A 198 22.29 12.20 6.72
C VAL A 198 21.06 11.58 6.08
N GLU A 199 21.29 10.47 5.38
CA GLU A 199 20.27 9.71 4.65
C GLU A 199 19.23 9.00 5.56
N GLY A 200 19.34 9.12 6.88
CA GLY A 200 18.50 8.45 7.86
C GLY A 200 19.08 7.15 8.42
N PHE A 201 18.25 6.40 9.15
CA PHE A 201 18.66 5.19 9.87
C PHE A 201 18.09 3.93 9.25
N VAL A 202 18.82 2.82 9.40
CA VAL A 202 18.25 1.50 9.13
C VAL A 202 17.08 1.29 10.09
N PRO A 203 15.91 0.81 9.62
CA PRO A 203 14.80 0.53 10.51
C PRO A 203 15.23 -0.49 11.57
N TRP A 204 14.99 -0.15 12.84
CA TRP A 204 15.18 -1.05 13.97
C TRP A 204 13.86 -1.73 14.37
N THR A 205 13.96 -2.77 15.20
CA THR A 205 12.83 -3.62 15.57
C THR A 205 12.00 -3.10 16.75
N TRP A 206 12.35 -1.96 17.36
CA TRP A 206 11.57 -1.37 18.46
C TRP A 206 10.86 -0.11 17.98
N TRP A 207 9.52 -0.13 17.88
CA TRP A 207 8.74 0.98 17.35
C TRP A 207 7.95 1.65 18.48
N PRO A 208 8.50 2.72 19.08
CA PRO A 208 7.87 3.40 20.20
C PRO A 208 6.62 4.16 19.76
N HIS A 209 5.64 4.26 20.65
CA HIS A 209 4.35 4.88 20.32
C HIS A 209 4.47 6.36 19.93
N GLU A 210 5.47 7.07 20.44
CA GLU A 210 5.71 8.47 20.09
C GLU A 210 6.07 8.64 18.62
N GLU A 211 6.62 7.61 17.98
CA GLU A 211 7.03 7.62 16.58
C GLU A 211 5.93 7.14 15.63
N VAL A 212 5.22 6.07 16.01
CA VAL A 212 4.32 5.34 15.11
C VAL A 212 2.85 5.33 15.59
N GLY A 213 2.56 6.00 16.69
CA GLY A 213 1.22 6.08 17.29
C GLY A 213 0.88 4.88 18.17
N HIS A 214 -0.30 4.95 18.80
CA HIS A 214 -0.83 3.91 19.71
C HIS A 214 -2.34 3.69 19.51
N THR A 215 -2.87 2.65 20.15
CA THR A 215 -4.29 2.25 20.02
C THR A 215 -5.30 3.36 20.33
N ASP A 216 -5.07 4.15 21.39
CA ASP A 216 -5.93 5.30 21.71
C ASP A 216 -5.86 6.43 20.64
N GLU A 217 -4.71 6.65 20.00
CA GLU A 217 -4.62 7.57 18.84
C GLU A 217 -5.49 7.08 17.69
N ALA A 218 -5.44 5.78 17.37
CA ALA A 218 -6.25 5.18 16.32
C ALA A 218 -7.77 5.32 16.58
N ARG A 219 -8.22 5.18 17.83
CA ARG A 219 -9.62 5.42 18.21
C ARG A 219 -10.03 6.89 18.04
N LYS A 220 -9.13 7.82 18.37
CA LYS A 220 -9.35 9.26 18.18
C LYS A 220 -9.40 9.62 16.69
N GLU A 221 -8.61 8.98 15.84
CA GLU A 221 -8.70 9.13 14.38
C GLU A 221 -10.10 8.71 13.88
N VAL A 222 -10.60 7.55 14.33
CA VAL A 222 -11.96 7.07 13.97
C VAL A 222 -13.04 8.04 14.46
N GLN A 223 -12.97 8.51 15.71
CA GLN A 223 -13.90 9.53 16.22
C GLN A 223 -13.85 10.81 15.38
N SER A 224 -12.65 11.28 15.02
CA SER A 224 -12.47 12.49 14.23
C SER A 224 -13.13 12.37 12.86
N LEU A 225 -12.97 11.21 12.21
CA LEU A 225 -13.52 10.91 10.90
C LEU A 225 -15.02 10.70 10.92
N PHE A 226 -15.54 9.91 11.86
CA PHE A 226 -16.92 9.40 11.84
C PHE A 226 -17.86 10.07 12.85
N GLY A 227 -17.36 10.88 13.77
CA GLY A 227 -18.15 11.44 14.87
C GLY A 227 -18.47 10.43 15.97
N THR A 228 -17.98 9.19 15.88
CA THR A 228 -18.12 8.14 16.90
C THR A 228 -16.88 7.25 16.94
N GLN A 229 -16.52 6.73 18.12
CA GLN A 229 -15.48 5.71 18.29
C GLN A 229 -15.97 4.30 17.94
N THR A 230 -17.30 4.10 17.89
CA THR A 230 -17.91 2.77 17.65
C THR A 230 -18.07 2.44 16.18
N ALA A 231 -17.57 3.28 15.26
CA ALA A 231 -17.59 2.98 13.83
C ALA A 231 -16.69 1.77 13.49
N PHE A 232 -15.64 1.52 14.29
CA PHE A 232 -14.76 0.36 14.16
C PHE A 232 -13.99 0.12 15.46
N ASP A 233 -13.93 -1.12 15.94
CA ASP A 233 -13.46 -1.42 17.31
C ASP A 233 -11.93 -1.40 17.46
N THR A 234 -11.21 -1.96 16.49
CA THR A 234 -9.77 -2.24 16.58
C THR A 234 -8.95 -1.64 15.42
N PRO A 235 -9.07 -0.32 15.15
CA PRO A 235 -8.31 0.31 14.09
C PRO A 235 -6.80 0.32 14.42
N LYS A 236 -5.96 0.17 13.40
CA LYS A 236 -4.52 0.46 13.52
C LYS A 236 -4.27 1.97 13.36
N PRO A 237 -3.26 2.56 14.04
CA PRO A 237 -2.92 3.99 13.84
C PRO A 237 -2.42 4.23 12.42
N THR A 238 -2.77 5.39 11.84
CA THR A 238 -2.31 5.73 10.48
C THR A 238 -0.79 5.81 10.41
N ARG A 239 -0.15 6.35 11.45
CA ARG A 239 1.32 6.50 11.52
C ARG A 239 2.06 5.17 11.55
N LEU A 240 1.47 4.11 12.11
CA LEU A 240 2.06 2.77 12.15
C LEU A 240 2.18 2.21 10.74
N ILE A 241 1.08 2.26 9.98
CA ILE A 241 1.06 1.78 8.61
C ILE A 241 1.88 2.69 7.70
N GLN A 242 1.87 4.00 7.95
CA GLN A 242 2.72 4.96 7.25
C GLN A 242 4.21 4.63 7.43
N ARG A 243 4.66 4.20 8.62
CA ARG A 243 6.03 3.74 8.84
C ARG A 243 6.37 2.53 7.97
N VAL A 244 5.45 1.57 7.83
CA VAL A 244 5.63 0.41 6.92
C VAL A 244 5.81 0.88 5.48
N ILE A 245 4.94 1.79 5.01
CA ILE A 245 4.98 2.33 3.65
C ILE A 245 6.30 3.10 3.42
N GLN A 246 6.72 3.92 4.37
CA GLN A 246 8.00 4.65 4.31
C GLN A 246 9.18 3.70 4.17
N ILE A 247 9.21 2.59 4.90
CA ILE A 247 10.29 1.61 4.84
C ILE A 247 10.27 0.85 3.53
N ALA A 248 9.10 0.35 3.13
CA ALA A 248 8.99 -0.71 2.12
C ALA A 248 8.66 -0.21 0.71
N THR A 249 8.34 1.07 0.51
CA THR A 249 7.84 1.55 -0.78
C THR A 249 8.44 2.88 -1.24
N LYS A 250 8.53 3.03 -2.56
CA LYS A 250 8.88 4.27 -3.27
C LYS A 250 7.65 4.84 -4.00
N PRO A 251 7.69 6.12 -4.43
CA PRO A 251 6.64 6.68 -5.28
C PRO A 251 6.30 5.76 -6.47
N GLY A 252 5.00 5.58 -6.74
CA GLY A 252 4.48 4.80 -7.88
C GLY A 252 4.27 3.31 -7.59
N GLU A 253 4.79 2.81 -6.47
CA GLU A 253 4.63 1.40 -6.09
C GLU A 253 3.22 1.09 -5.56
N LEU A 254 2.86 -0.19 -5.59
CA LEU A 254 1.53 -0.70 -5.25
C LEU A 254 1.56 -1.37 -3.87
N ILE A 255 0.60 -1.02 -3.03
CA ILE A 255 0.39 -1.59 -1.70
C ILE A 255 -0.90 -2.42 -1.73
N LEU A 256 -0.85 -3.66 -1.25
CA LEU A 256 -2.04 -4.50 -1.07
C LEU A 256 -2.25 -4.78 0.42
N ASP A 257 -3.46 -4.49 0.90
CA ASP A 257 -3.93 -4.90 2.21
C ASP A 257 -5.15 -5.80 2.06
N SER A 258 -4.96 -7.09 2.32
CA SER A 258 -6.01 -8.10 2.18
C SER A 258 -6.95 -8.19 3.38
N PHE A 259 -6.72 -7.38 4.42
CA PHE A 259 -7.53 -7.30 5.64
C PHE A 259 -7.72 -5.83 6.01
N ALA A 260 -8.36 -5.08 5.11
CA ALA A 260 -8.39 -3.62 5.15
C ALA A 260 -9.03 -3.06 6.43
N GLY A 261 -10.02 -3.74 7.00
CA GLY A 261 -10.72 -3.31 8.21
C GLY A 261 -11.22 -1.87 8.05
N SER A 262 -10.84 -1.00 8.98
CA SER A 262 -11.21 0.42 8.91
C SER A 262 -10.65 1.21 7.72
N GLY A 263 -9.76 0.65 6.89
CA GLY A 263 -9.14 1.34 5.74
C GLY A 263 -7.90 2.17 6.08
N THR A 264 -7.21 1.87 7.19
CA THR A 264 -6.01 2.60 7.64
C THR A 264 -4.92 2.63 6.58
N THR A 265 -4.71 1.53 5.85
CA THR A 265 -3.68 1.46 4.81
C THR A 265 -3.93 2.46 3.67
N GLY A 266 -5.17 2.58 3.18
CA GLY A 266 -5.50 3.58 2.16
C GLY A 266 -5.26 5.00 2.65
N HIS A 267 -5.64 5.30 3.91
CA HIS A 267 -5.33 6.60 4.53
C HIS A 267 -3.81 6.85 4.60
N ALA A 268 -3.03 5.88 5.08
CA ALA A 268 -1.58 6.02 5.21
C ALA A 268 -0.89 6.23 3.86
N VAL A 269 -1.36 5.58 2.78
CA VAL A 269 -0.82 5.78 1.42
C VAL A 269 -1.11 7.20 0.92
N LEU A 270 -2.34 7.68 1.04
CA LEU A 270 -2.72 9.04 0.62
C LEU A 270 -1.92 10.09 1.40
N LYS A 271 -1.77 9.88 2.72
CA LYS A 271 -0.96 10.75 3.58
C LYS A 271 0.50 10.78 3.16
N GLN A 272 1.11 9.61 2.91
CA GLN A 272 2.50 9.56 2.50
C GLN A 272 2.73 10.23 1.13
N ASN A 273 1.81 10.03 0.18
CA ASN A 273 1.87 10.70 -1.12
C ASN A 273 1.75 12.23 -0.99
N ALA A 274 0.89 12.74 -0.11
CA ALA A 274 0.79 14.17 0.16
C ALA A 274 2.07 14.73 0.80
N GLU A 275 2.74 13.96 1.67
CA GLU A 275 3.97 14.37 2.34
C GLU A 275 5.20 14.39 1.41
N ASP A 276 5.34 13.41 0.52
CA ASP A 276 6.54 13.26 -0.34
C ASP A 276 6.31 13.55 -1.83
N GLY A 277 5.12 14.04 -2.20
CA GLY A 277 4.74 14.29 -3.58
C GLY A 277 4.63 13.02 -4.44
N GLY A 278 4.56 11.85 -3.80
CA GLY A 278 4.47 10.56 -4.47
C GLY A 278 3.11 10.23 -5.05
N ASN A 279 3.05 9.12 -5.78
CA ASN A 279 1.85 8.61 -6.45
C ASN A 279 1.67 7.09 -6.23
N ARG A 280 1.99 6.63 -5.02
CA ARG A 280 1.74 5.23 -4.60
C ARG A 280 0.27 4.87 -4.75
N ARG A 281 0.01 3.63 -5.12
CA ARG A 281 -1.34 3.09 -5.33
C ARG A 281 -1.64 2.04 -4.26
N PHE A 282 -2.92 1.80 -3.99
CA PHE A 282 -3.33 0.80 -3.02
C PHE A 282 -4.48 -0.08 -3.52
N ILE A 283 -4.53 -1.31 -3.03
CA ILE A 283 -5.67 -2.22 -3.11
C ILE A 283 -6.04 -2.59 -1.68
N LEU A 284 -7.31 -2.42 -1.33
CA LEU A 284 -7.88 -2.79 -0.05
C LEU A 284 -8.93 -3.87 -0.27
N VAL A 285 -8.85 -4.97 0.50
CA VAL A 285 -9.86 -6.03 0.50
C VAL A 285 -10.50 -6.11 1.87
N GLU A 286 -11.83 -6.03 1.91
CA GLU A 286 -12.65 -6.21 3.11
C GLU A 286 -13.78 -7.18 2.79
N MET A 287 -13.95 -8.20 3.64
CA MET A 287 -14.93 -9.27 3.44
C MET A 287 -16.32 -8.86 3.92
N ASP A 288 -16.41 -8.09 5.01
CA ASP A 288 -17.69 -7.60 5.49
C ASP A 288 -18.16 -6.44 4.59
N GLY A 289 -19.17 -6.71 3.77
CA GLY A 289 -19.69 -5.71 2.83
C GLY A 289 -20.26 -4.45 3.49
N THR A 290 -20.69 -4.52 4.75
CA THR A 290 -21.11 -3.34 5.52
C THR A 290 -19.89 -2.53 5.92
N ILE A 291 -18.88 -3.14 6.56
CA ILE A 291 -17.63 -2.48 6.94
C ILE A 291 -16.95 -1.87 5.71
N ALA A 292 -16.85 -2.64 4.62
CA ALA A 292 -16.25 -2.20 3.37
C ALA A 292 -16.87 -0.88 2.86
N ARG A 293 -18.20 -0.76 2.91
CA ARG A 293 -18.93 0.41 2.41
C ARG A 293 -18.96 1.56 3.41
N THR A 294 -19.37 1.29 4.65
CA THR A 294 -19.70 2.34 5.62
C THR A 294 -18.48 2.82 6.41
N VAL A 295 -17.41 2.01 6.46
CA VAL A 295 -16.19 2.32 7.21
C VAL A 295 -14.99 2.45 6.28
N THR A 296 -14.60 1.39 5.58
CA THR A 296 -13.36 1.36 4.78
C THR A 296 -13.40 2.40 3.66
N ALA A 297 -14.41 2.32 2.79
CA ALA A 297 -14.57 3.24 1.66
C ALA A 297 -14.83 4.67 2.13
N GLU A 298 -15.67 4.85 3.16
CA GLU A 298 -16.02 6.16 3.68
C GLU A 298 -14.82 6.86 4.35
N ARG A 299 -13.96 6.11 5.08
CA ARG A 299 -12.68 6.64 5.60
C ARG A 299 -11.83 7.17 4.47
N VAL A 300 -11.57 6.35 3.45
CA VAL A 300 -10.69 6.71 2.33
C VAL A 300 -11.26 7.90 1.56
N LYS A 301 -12.57 7.94 1.34
CA LYS A 301 -13.27 9.07 0.70
C LYS A 301 -13.09 10.37 1.48
N ARG A 302 -13.35 10.35 2.80
CA ARG A 302 -13.22 11.53 3.67
C ARG A 302 -11.80 12.07 3.69
N VAL A 303 -10.79 11.19 3.83
CA VAL A 303 -9.40 11.66 3.87
C VAL A 303 -8.90 12.15 2.50
N ALA A 304 -9.42 11.59 1.40
CA ALA A 304 -9.07 12.06 0.05
C ALA A 304 -9.70 13.42 -0.27
N SER A 305 -10.99 13.59 0.01
CA SER A 305 -11.76 14.80 -0.37
C SER A 305 -11.79 15.90 0.70
N GLY A 306 -11.36 15.60 1.93
CA GLY A 306 -11.54 16.47 3.08
C GLY A 306 -12.85 16.18 3.82
N TYR A 307 -12.92 16.58 5.09
CA TYR A 307 -14.07 16.31 5.95
C TYR A 307 -14.14 17.31 7.11
N THR A 308 -15.32 17.46 7.70
CA THR A 308 -15.48 18.20 8.97
C THR A 308 -15.28 17.22 10.11
N ASN A 309 -14.31 17.49 10.98
CA ASN A 309 -14.02 16.61 12.11
C ASN A 309 -15.07 16.72 13.22
N ALA A 310 -15.02 15.81 14.20
CA ALA A 310 -15.92 15.80 15.35
C ALA A 310 -15.93 17.08 16.21
N ARG A 311 -14.96 17.99 16.02
CA ARG A 311 -14.91 19.30 16.70
C ARG A 311 -15.50 20.44 15.85
N GLY A 312 -16.03 20.13 14.66
CA GLY A 312 -16.59 21.12 13.73
C GLY A 312 -15.55 21.81 12.84
N ASN A 313 -14.27 21.40 12.88
CA ASN A 313 -13.24 22.02 12.05
C ASN A 313 -13.14 21.31 10.71
N ALA A 314 -13.00 22.10 9.63
CA ALA A 314 -12.69 21.57 8.31
C ALA A 314 -11.26 21.01 8.28
N VAL A 315 -11.12 19.78 7.77
CA VAL A 315 -9.85 19.12 7.50
C VAL A 315 -9.72 19.03 5.98
N GLU A 316 -8.63 19.58 5.44
CA GLU A 316 -8.33 19.54 4.01
C GLU A 316 -8.10 18.11 3.53
N GLY A 317 -8.52 17.82 2.31
CA GLY A 317 -8.31 16.53 1.68
C GLY A 317 -6.84 16.32 1.30
N LEU A 318 -6.37 15.09 1.48
CA LEU A 318 -5.03 14.68 1.06
C LEU A 318 -4.91 14.52 -0.47
N GLY A 319 -6.03 14.62 -1.19
CA GLY A 319 -6.12 14.33 -2.61
C GLY A 319 -6.15 12.83 -2.92
N GLY A 320 -6.13 12.52 -4.22
CA GLY A 320 -6.26 11.14 -4.70
C GLY A 320 -7.71 10.64 -4.72
N GLY A 321 -7.86 9.31 -4.81
CA GLY A 321 -9.17 8.67 -4.90
C GLY A 321 -9.04 7.14 -4.99
N PHE A 322 -10.17 6.47 -5.12
CA PHE A 322 -10.24 5.02 -5.27
C PHE A 322 -11.46 4.62 -6.09
N GLN A 323 -11.43 3.40 -6.59
CA GLN A 323 -12.60 2.74 -7.17
C GLN A 323 -13.08 1.67 -6.20
N PHE A 324 -14.38 1.64 -5.92
CA PHE A 324 -14.99 0.62 -5.10
C PHE A 324 -15.52 -0.50 -5.98
N CYS A 325 -14.99 -1.71 -5.80
CA CYS A 325 -15.42 -2.89 -6.54
C CYS A 325 -16.02 -3.91 -5.56
N ARG A 326 -17.04 -4.65 -6.01
CA ARG A 326 -17.63 -5.75 -5.27
C ARG A 326 -17.50 -7.02 -6.10
N LEU A 327 -17.06 -8.11 -5.48
CA LEU A 327 -17.14 -9.42 -6.11
C LEU A 327 -18.60 -9.87 -6.16
N SER A 328 -19.03 -10.43 -7.29
CA SER A 328 -20.32 -11.07 -7.39
C SER A 328 -20.42 -12.16 -6.31
N ALA A 329 -21.62 -12.37 -5.76
CA ALA A 329 -21.85 -13.41 -4.75
C ALA A 329 -21.44 -14.80 -5.26
N GLU A 330 -21.45 -14.94 -6.57
CA GLU A 330 -21.30 -16.16 -7.31
C GLU A 330 -20.44 -15.86 -8.56
N PRO A 331 -19.48 -16.73 -8.94
CA PRO A 331 -18.72 -16.57 -10.17
C PRO A 331 -19.64 -16.47 -11.39
N LEU A 332 -19.33 -15.54 -12.31
CA LEU A 332 -20.11 -15.41 -13.55
C LEU A 332 -19.90 -16.58 -14.52
N PHE A 333 -18.78 -17.28 -14.36
CA PHE A 333 -18.39 -18.41 -15.20
C PHE A 333 -18.41 -19.71 -14.38
N ASP A 334 -18.81 -20.80 -15.02
CA ASP A 334 -18.68 -22.14 -14.45
C ASP A 334 -17.24 -22.67 -14.58
N ALA A 335 -17.02 -23.91 -14.13
CA ALA A 335 -15.71 -24.55 -14.13
C ALA A 335 -15.15 -24.79 -15.55
N ASP A 336 -16.00 -24.79 -16.57
CA ASP A 336 -15.64 -24.96 -17.97
C ASP A 336 -15.48 -23.60 -18.70
N GLY A 337 -15.52 -22.49 -17.95
CA GLY A 337 -15.39 -21.13 -18.47
C GLY A 337 -16.64 -20.62 -19.19
N GLN A 338 -17.78 -21.31 -19.12
CA GLN A 338 -19.03 -20.86 -19.71
C GLN A 338 -19.75 -19.87 -18.79
N ILE A 339 -20.43 -18.88 -19.38
CA ILE A 339 -21.32 -18.01 -18.59
C ILE A 339 -22.43 -18.88 -18.02
N ARG A 340 -22.63 -18.83 -16.71
CA ARG A 340 -23.66 -19.64 -16.07
C ARG A 340 -25.05 -19.23 -16.56
N SER A 341 -25.95 -20.20 -16.64
CA SER A 341 -27.31 -19.99 -17.16
C SER A 341 -28.16 -18.99 -16.36
N ASP A 342 -27.81 -18.75 -15.09
CA ASP A 342 -28.51 -17.83 -14.19
C ASP A 342 -27.96 -16.40 -14.23
N VAL A 343 -26.85 -16.14 -14.94
CA VAL A 343 -26.29 -14.80 -15.10
C VAL A 343 -27.25 -13.93 -15.89
N THR A 344 -27.65 -12.82 -15.28
CA THR A 344 -28.50 -11.80 -15.90
C THR A 344 -27.72 -10.89 -16.84
N PHE A 345 -28.43 -10.22 -17.76
CA PHE A 345 -27.83 -9.19 -18.61
C PHE A 345 -27.16 -8.08 -17.80
N ALA A 346 -27.79 -7.62 -16.70
CA ALA A 346 -27.24 -6.56 -15.86
C ALA A 346 -25.88 -6.96 -15.26
N GLN A 347 -25.78 -8.16 -14.68
CA GLN A 347 -24.52 -8.67 -14.13
C GLN A 347 -23.42 -8.78 -15.19
N LEU A 348 -23.74 -9.32 -16.36
CA LEU A 348 -22.76 -9.44 -17.43
C LEU A 348 -22.38 -8.09 -18.04
N ALA A 349 -23.32 -7.14 -18.11
CA ALA A 349 -23.06 -5.78 -18.58
C ALA A 349 -22.14 -5.00 -17.65
N GLU A 350 -22.31 -5.12 -16.33
CA GLU A 350 -21.36 -4.55 -15.36
C GLU A 350 -19.96 -5.12 -15.54
N PHE A 351 -19.85 -6.44 -15.67
CA PHE A 351 -18.58 -7.12 -15.91
C PHE A 351 -17.93 -6.66 -17.22
N VAL A 352 -18.66 -6.67 -18.33
CA VAL A 352 -18.17 -6.25 -19.64
C VAL A 352 -17.70 -4.80 -19.60
N TRP A 353 -18.49 -3.91 -18.98
CA TRP A 353 -18.09 -2.51 -18.86
C TRP A 353 -16.80 -2.37 -18.05
N PHE A 354 -16.70 -3.05 -16.90
CA PHE A 354 -15.50 -3.02 -16.07
C PHE A 354 -14.29 -3.60 -16.80
N ALA A 355 -14.42 -4.76 -17.45
CA ALA A 355 -13.36 -5.38 -18.23
C ALA A 355 -12.88 -4.49 -19.39
N GLU A 356 -13.78 -3.71 -20.00
CA GLU A 356 -13.47 -2.87 -21.14
C GLU A 356 -12.90 -1.49 -20.75
N THR A 357 -13.30 -0.95 -19.60
CA THR A 357 -13.01 0.44 -19.22
C THR A 357 -12.20 0.59 -17.94
N GLY A 358 -12.14 -0.46 -17.10
CA GLY A 358 -11.61 -0.38 -15.74
C GLY A 358 -12.44 0.51 -14.82
N THR A 359 -13.66 0.89 -15.20
CA THR A 359 -14.53 1.79 -14.41
C THR A 359 -15.85 1.12 -14.04
N ALA A 360 -16.54 1.66 -13.04
CA ALA A 360 -17.92 1.25 -12.77
C ALA A 360 -18.82 1.68 -13.94
N ARG A 361 -19.77 0.83 -14.31
CA ARG A 361 -20.76 1.17 -15.34
C ARG A 361 -21.55 2.39 -14.85
N PRO A 362 -21.63 3.49 -15.61
CA PRO A 362 -22.51 4.59 -15.25
C PRO A 362 -23.93 4.03 -15.22
N LEU A 363 -24.59 4.18 -14.07
CA LEU A 363 -26.00 3.82 -13.96
C LEU A 363 -26.76 4.57 -15.08
N PRO A 364 -27.71 3.93 -15.80
CA PRO A 364 -28.74 4.74 -16.44
C PRO A 364 -29.32 5.60 -15.32
N GLY A 365 -29.42 6.92 -15.51
CA GLY A 365 -29.90 7.83 -14.45
C GLY A 365 -31.18 7.29 -13.81
N PRO A 366 -31.47 7.63 -12.53
CA PRO A 366 -32.61 7.05 -11.82
C PRO A 366 -33.87 7.21 -12.67
N LEU A 367 -34.49 6.08 -13.01
CA LEU A 367 -35.85 6.08 -13.49
C LEU A 367 -36.77 6.45 -12.31
N PRO A 368 -37.93 7.05 -12.56
CA PRO A 368 -38.94 7.26 -11.53
C PRO A 368 -39.20 5.97 -10.74
N GLU A 369 -39.45 6.08 -9.43
CA GLU A 369 -39.76 4.94 -8.58
C GLU A 369 -40.84 4.05 -9.22
N GLY A 370 -40.51 2.79 -9.51
CA GLY A 370 -41.42 1.80 -10.09
C GLY A 370 -41.10 1.37 -11.53
N GLU A 371 -40.19 2.05 -12.23
CA GLU A 371 -39.69 1.62 -13.54
C GLU A 371 -38.29 0.98 -13.38
N GLY A 372 -38.22 -0.35 -13.49
CA GLY A 372 -36.93 -1.06 -13.48
C GLY A 372 -36.00 -0.59 -14.60
N GLU A 373 -34.69 -0.85 -14.48
CA GLU A 373 -33.68 -0.45 -15.47
C GLU A 373 -34.13 -0.73 -16.92
N ILE A 374 -34.17 0.30 -17.77
CA ILE A 374 -34.31 0.11 -19.22
C ILE A 374 -32.98 -0.48 -19.71
N LEU A 375 -32.93 -1.81 -19.78
CA LEU A 375 -31.77 -2.53 -20.27
C LEU A 375 -31.56 -2.23 -21.76
N SER A 376 -30.42 -1.65 -22.10
CA SER A 376 -29.99 -1.34 -23.46
C SER A 376 -28.80 -2.21 -23.85
N PRO A 377 -28.72 -2.70 -25.11
CA PRO A 377 -27.51 -3.34 -25.60
C PRO A 377 -26.32 -2.37 -25.68
N LEU A 378 -26.55 -1.05 -25.75
CA LEU A 378 -25.49 -0.06 -25.60
C LEU A 378 -25.22 0.14 -24.10
N LEU A 379 -24.05 -0.29 -23.64
CA LEU A 379 -23.64 -0.16 -22.25
C LEU A 379 -23.23 1.28 -21.92
N GLY A 380 -22.66 1.99 -22.90
CA GLY A 380 -22.25 3.38 -22.82
C GLY A 380 -21.16 3.73 -23.84
N VAL A 381 -20.68 4.98 -23.79
CA VAL A 381 -19.56 5.47 -24.60
C VAL A 381 -18.40 5.79 -23.67
N PHE A 382 -17.21 5.27 -23.98
CA PHE A 382 -16.00 5.49 -23.20
C PHE A 382 -14.86 5.81 -24.17
N GLU A 383 -14.10 6.89 -23.91
CA GLU A 383 -12.95 7.29 -24.76
C GLU A 383 -13.25 7.32 -26.27
N GLY A 384 -14.43 7.81 -26.66
CA GLY A 384 -14.83 7.96 -28.05
C GLY A 384 -15.30 6.68 -28.76
N ARG A 385 -15.44 5.55 -28.04
CA ARG A 385 -15.98 4.29 -28.57
C ARG A 385 -17.24 3.85 -27.82
N ALA A 386 -18.19 3.28 -28.55
CA ALA A 386 -19.41 2.73 -27.97
C ALA A 386 -19.24 1.24 -27.64
N ILE A 387 -19.64 0.84 -26.43
CA ILE A 387 -19.50 -0.53 -25.94
C ILE A 387 -20.88 -1.17 -25.90
N TYR A 388 -21.04 -2.30 -26.58
CA TYR A 388 -22.29 -3.03 -26.68
C TYR A 388 -22.19 -4.46 -26.14
N LEU A 389 -23.29 -4.95 -25.58
CA LEU A 389 -23.46 -6.35 -25.18
C LEU A 389 -24.75 -6.91 -25.78
N LEU A 390 -24.61 -8.06 -26.45
CA LEU A 390 -25.72 -8.86 -26.96
C LEU A 390 -25.82 -10.15 -26.13
N TYR A 391 -26.75 -10.18 -25.18
CA TYR A 391 -26.90 -11.29 -24.25
C TYR A 391 -28.36 -11.45 -23.78
N ASN A 392 -28.76 -12.69 -23.46
CA ASN A 392 -30.09 -13.12 -23.03
C ASN A 392 -31.28 -12.46 -23.76
N GLY A 393 -31.17 -12.29 -25.08
CA GLY A 393 -32.29 -11.76 -25.86
C GLY A 393 -32.74 -10.39 -25.39
N ILE A 394 -31.82 -9.51 -25.00
CA ILE A 394 -32.13 -8.10 -24.66
C ILE A 394 -32.94 -7.38 -25.76
N LEU A 395 -32.88 -7.90 -26.98
CA LEU A 395 -33.64 -7.48 -28.16
C LEU A 395 -34.93 -8.30 -28.41
N LYS A 396 -35.38 -9.06 -27.41
CA LYS A 396 -36.51 -10.01 -27.36
C LYS A 396 -36.46 -11.19 -28.35
N ASP A 397 -36.09 -10.98 -29.63
CA ASP A 397 -35.37 -11.91 -30.55
C ASP A 397 -35.29 -11.32 -31.99
N LYS A 398 -34.14 -11.44 -32.69
CA LYS A 398 -34.06 -11.32 -34.18
C LYS A 398 -33.14 -12.37 -34.85
N SER A 399 -32.93 -13.48 -34.13
CA SER A 399 -32.40 -14.84 -34.43
C SER A 399 -31.12 -15.01 -35.29
N VAL A 400 -30.34 -16.09 -35.19
CA VAL A 400 -30.68 -17.48 -34.80
C VAL A 400 -30.04 -17.84 -33.45
N ALA A 401 -30.71 -18.02 -32.31
CA ALA A 401 -32.09 -17.82 -31.89
C ALA A 401 -32.04 -17.20 -30.48
N GLY A 402 -32.34 -15.92 -30.35
CA GLY A 402 -32.32 -15.20 -29.07
C GLY A 402 -31.46 -13.93 -29.02
N GLY A 403 -31.12 -13.30 -30.16
CA GLY A 403 -30.49 -11.96 -30.16
C GLY A 403 -29.05 -11.85 -29.62
N ASN A 404 -28.37 -12.97 -29.36
CA ASN A 404 -27.00 -13.01 -28.81
C ASN A 404 -25.90 -13.04 -29.90
N VAL A 405 -26.27 -12.99 -31.18
CA VAL A 405 -25.36 -13.06 -32.33
C VAL A 405 -25.40 -11.74 -33.08
N LEU A 406 -24.23 -11.20 -33.42
CA LEU A 406 -24.13 -10.00 -34.24
C LEU A 406 -24.40 -10.35 -35.71
N THR A 407 -25.59 -10.00 -36.18
CA THR A 407 -26.01 -10.09 -37.59
C THR A 407 -26.24 -8.69 -38.16
N GLY A 408 -26.31 -8.56 -39.49
CA GLY A 408 -26.67 -7.28 -40.13
C GLY A 408 -27.98 -6.69 -39.59
N PRO A 409 -29.09 -7.45 -39.55
CA PRO A 409 -30.35 -6.99 -38.97
C PRO A 409 -30.27 -6.59 -37.49
N VAL A 410 -29.49 -7.32 -36.68
CA VAL A 410 -29.26 -6.96 -35.27
C VAL A 410 -28.51 -5.63 -35.18
N PHE A 411 -27.45 -5.46 -35.97
CA PHE A 411 -26.68 -4.21 -36.01
C PHE A 411 -27.53 -3.01 -36.42
N GLU A 412 -28.46 -3.18 -37.37
CA GLU A 412 -29.31 -2.07 -37.81
C GLU A 412 -30.23 -1.52 -36.72
N VAL A 413 -30.55 -2.31 -35.71
CA VAL A 413 -31.44 -1.91 -34.62
C VAL A 413 -30.70 -1.55 -33.33
N LEU A 414 -29.37 -1.65 -33.29
CA LEU A 414 -28.61 -1.16 -32.14
C LEU A 414 -28.71 0.36 -32.04
N PRO A 415 -28.67 0.92 -30.80
CA PRO A 415 -28.51 2.35 -30.60
C PRO A 415 -27.35 2.88 -31.45
N LYS A 416 -27.64 3.86 -32.32
CA LYS A 416 -26.69 4.30 -33.34
C LYS A 416 -25.54 5.09 -32.71
N PHE A 417 -24.33 4.83 -33.18
CA PHE A 417 -23.12 5.56 -32.81
C PHE A 417 -22.20 5.66 -34.04
N ALA A 418 -21.75 6.88 -34.36
CA ALA A 418 -20.98 7.15 -35.57
C ALA A 418 -19.50 6.73 -35.49
N GLY A 419 -18.96 6.52 -34.29
CA GLY A 419 -17.55 6.17 -34.07
C GLY A 419 -17.26 4.67 -33.96
N PRO A 420 -16.03 4.32 -33.49
CA PRO A 420 -15.63 2.94 -33.22
C PRO A 420 -16.56 2.25 -32.21
N LYS A 421 -16.76 0.95 -32.39
CA LYS A 421 -17.67 0.15 -31.58
C LYS A 421 -16.95 -1.09 -31.07
N VAL A 422 -17.18 -1.45 -29.81
CA VAL A 422 -16.82 -2.76 -29.28
C VAL A 422 -18.11 -3.52 -29.04
N ILE A 423 -18.28 -4.69 -29.65
CA ILE A 423 -19.50 -5.48 -29.51
C ILE A 423 -19.16 -6.85 -28.95
N TYR A 424 -19.68 -7.13 -27.76
CA TYR A 424 -19.67 -8.45 -27.14
C TYR A 424 -20.90 -9.25 -27.57
N ALA A 425 -20.69 -10.43 -28.16
CA ALA A 425 -21.77 -11.33 -28.55
C ALA A 425 -21.26 -12.78 -28.68
N ALA A 426 -22.16 -13.76 -28.74
CA ALA A 426 -21.81 -15.18 -28.86
C ALA A 426 -21.15 -15.54 -30.20
N ALA A 427 -21.47 -14.79 -31.27
CA ALA A 427 -20.85 -14.94 -32.60
C ALA A 427 -21.02 -13.68 -33.47
N ASN A 428 -20.19 -13.56 -34.50
CA ASN A 428 -20.28 -12.53 -35.54
C ASN A 428 -20.60 -13.16 -36.90
N ARG A 429 -21.70 -12.74 -37.52
CA ARG A 429 -22.15 -13.18 -38.86
C ARG A 429 -22.17 -12.05 -39.89
N MET A 430 -21.59 -10.89 -39.59
CA MET A 430 -21.51 -9.74 -40.51
C MET A 430 -20.34 -9.85 -41.50
N GLY A 431 -19.40 -10.76 -41.28
CA GLY A 431 -18.20 -10.90 -42.12
C GLY A 431 -17.40 -9.60 -42.23
N ALA A 432 -16.87 -9.30 -43.42
CA ALA A 432 -16.08 -8.09 -43.68
C ALA A 432 -16.83 -6.77 -43.42
N ARG A 433 -18.17 -6.81 -43.33
CA ARG A 433 -18.96 -5.62 -42.98
C ARG A 433 -18.62 -5.11 -41.58
N ALA A 434 -18.33 -5.99 -40.61
CA ALA A 434 -18.01 -5.57 -39.25
C ALA A 434 -16.83 -4.58 -39.20
N ALA A 435 -15.76 -4.89 -39.95
CA ALA A 435 -14.59 -4.01 -40.04
C ALA A 435 -14.92 -2.66 -40.70
N ARG A 436 -15.76 -2.65 -41.75
CA ARG A 436 -16.20 -1.41 -42.42
C ARG A 436 -17.03 -0.49 -41.50
N GLU A 437 -17.78 -1.08 -40.58
CA GLU A 437 -18.62 -0.35 -39.60
C GLU A 437 -17.83 0.06 -38.33
N GLY A 438 -16.51 -0.17 -38.31
CA GLY A 438 -15.62 0.16 -37.20
C GLY A 438 -15.84 -0.71 -35.96
N ILE A 439 -16.26 -1.97 -36.13
CA ILE A 439 -16.57 -2.88 -35.02
C ILE A 439 -15.36 -3.73 -34.65
N VAL A 440 -14.92 -3.62 -33.39
CA VAL A 440 -14.09 -4.59 -32.69
C VAL A 440 -15.02 -5.62 -32.06
N PHE A 441 -15.02 -6.84 -32.61
CA PHE A 441 -15.86 -7.92 -32.12
C PHE A 441 -15.17 -8.72 -31.02
N LYS A 442 -15.89 -9.01 -29.93
CA LYS A 442 -15.43 -9.83 -28.80
C LYS A 442 -16.41 -10.97 -28.55
N GLN A 443 -15.95 -12.22 -28.70
CA GLN A 443 -16.81 -13.39 -28.60
C GLN A 443 -17.05 -13.80 -27.15
N THR A 444 -18.29 -13.89 -26.69
CA THR A 444 -18.61 -14.45 -25.36
C THR A 444 -18.68 -15.99 -25.42
N PRO A 445 -18.24 -16.71 -24.37
CA PRO A 445 -17.61 -16.21 -23.13
C PRO A 445 -16.11 -15.89 -23.27
N TYR A 446 -15.42 -16.39 -24.31
CA TYR A 446 -13.95 -16.41 -24.41
C TYR A 446 -13.25 -15.04 -24.32
N ALA A 447 -13.86 -13.98 -24.85
CA ALA A 447 -13.31 -12.63 -24.80
C ALA A 447 -13.54 -11.92 -23.45
N LEU A 448 -14.10 -12.64 -22.47
CA LEU A 448 -14.30 -12.19 -21.09
C LEU A 448 -13.26 -12.76 -20.12
N GLU A 449 -12.36 -13.63 -20.58
CA GLU A 449 -11.18 -14.04 -19.82
C GLU A 449 -10.21 -12.84 -19.71
N VAL A 450 -9.92 -12.41 -18.48
CA VAL A 450 -8.99 -11.32 -18.14
C VAL A 450 -7.66 -11.89 -17.68
#